data_AF-A0A5K0VCY2-F1
#
_entry.id   AF-A0A5K0VCY2-F1
#
_cell.length_a   1.000
_cell.length_b   1.000
_cell.length_c   1.000
_cell.angle_alpha   90.00
_cell.angle_beta   90.00
_cell.angle_gamma   90.00
#
_symmetry.space_group_name_H-M   'P 1'
#
loop_
_entity.id
_entity.type
_entity.pdbx_description
1 polymer ?
#
loop_
_entity_poly.entity_id
_entity_poly.type
_entity_poly.pdbx_seq_one_letter_code
_entity_poly.pdbx_strand_id
1 'polypeptide(L)' 'ATIVTVIPGSREQEVTRMLPIYMNTLELLKDSLPSLTVVIPVASNQHVQGYLYKLAPSCTLPTILIPGESVAEKYDAFH' A
#
# COMPACT_ATOMS: atom_id res chain seq x y z
N ALA A 1 16.97 7.98 4.84
CA ALA A 1 15.76 7.20 5.16
C ALA A 1 15.55 6.16 4.07
N THR A 2 15.20 4.93 4.43
CA THR A 2 14.96 3.86 3.46
C THR A 2 13.48 3.84 3.13
N ILE A 3 13.13 3.90 1.84
CA ILE A 3 11.74 3.87 1.39
C ILE A 3 11.52 2.54 0.67
N VAL A 4 10.49 1.80 1.10
CA VAL A 4 10.06 0.59 0.41
C VAL A 4 8.64 0.79 -0.11
N THR A 5 8.50 0.67 -1.42
CA THR A 5 7.20 0.66 -2.07
C THR A 5 6.61 -0.75 -2.02
N VAL A 6 5.44 -0.89 -1.45
CA VAL A 6 4.68 -2.15 -1.38
C VAL A 6 3.52 -2.06 -2.35
N ILE A 7 3.46 -3.02 -3.28
CA ILE A 7 2.41 -3.10 -4.29
C ILE A 7 1.62 -4.39 -4.04
N PRO A 8 0.60 -4.36 -3.15
CA PRO A 8 -0.07 -5.56 -2.66
C PRO A 8 -1.02 -6.21 -3.68
N GLY A 9 -1.39 -5.48 -4.72
CA GLY A 9 -2.28 -5.94 -5.78
C GLY A 9 -3.31 -4.89 -6.18
N SER A 10 -4.08 -5.22 -7.20
CA SER A 10 -5.14 -4.36 -7.74
C SER A 10 -6.54 -4.77 -7.29
N ARG A 11 -6.66 -6.01 -6.76
CA ARG A 11 -7.92 -6.61 -6.33
C ARG A 11 -7.93 -6.80 -4.82
N GLU A 12 -9.12 -6.68 -4.21
CA GLU A 12 -9.28 -6.84 -2.76
C GLU A 12 -8.69 -8.18 -2.26
N GLN A 13 -8.97 -9.29 -2.95
CA GLN A 13 -8.45 -10.62 -2.58
C GLN A 13 -6.91 -10.70 -2.60
N GLU A 14 -6.26 -10.01 -3.54
CA GLU A 14 -4.79 -9.94 -3.61
C GLU A 14 -4.26 -9.15 -2.42
N VAL A 15 -4.84 -7.98 -2.16
CA VAL A 15 -4.41 -7.07 -1.10
C VAL A 15 -4.59 -7.70 0.27
N THR A 16 -5.76 -8.28 0.55
CA THR A 16 -6.06 -8.94 1.83
C THR A 16 -5.14 -10.13 2.10
N ARG A 17 -4.64 -10.79 1.05
CA ARG A 17 -3.71 -11.92 1.19
C ARG A 17 -2.24 -11.48 1.31
N MET A 18 -1.81 -10.54 0.48
CA MET A 18 -0.39 -10.20 0.32
C MET A 18 0.08 -9.12 1.30
N LEU A 19 -0.77 -8.14 1.60
CA LEU A 19 -0.37 -7.02 2.44
C LEU A 19 0.09 -7.43 3.84
N PRO A 20 -0.58 -8.36 4.55
CA PRO A 20 -0.10 -8.83 5.85
C PRO A 20 1.30 -9.47 5.77
N ILE A 21 1.59 -10.21 4.69
CA ILE A 21 2.89 -10.86 4.47
C ILE A 21 3.99 -9.81 4.29
N TYR A 22 3.72 -8.78 3.48
CA TYR A 22 4.67 -7.69 3.27
C TYR A 22 4.93 -6.90 4.56
N MET A 23 3.87 -6.53 5.29
CA MET A 23 4.03 -5.77 6.53
C MET A 23 4.80 -6.56 7.59
N ASN A 24 4.49 -7.85 7.77
CA ASN A 24 5.24 -8.71 8.69
C ASN A 24 6.73 -8.82 8.30
N THR A 25 7.01 -8.89 7.00
CA THR A 25 8.40 -8.94 6.50
C THR A 25 9.14 -7.64 6.78
N LEU A 26 8.50 -6.49 6.54
CA LEU A 26 9.08 -5.18 6.78
C LEU A 26 9.28 -4.89 8.27
N GLU A 27 8.40 -5.43 9.12
CA GLU A 27 8.54 -5.35 10.57
C GLU A 27 9.80 -6.06 11.05
N LEU A 28 10.14 -7.22 10.47
CA LEU A 28 11.40 -7.92 10.77
C LEU A 28 12.63 -7.14 10.26
N LEU A 29 12.48 -6.38 9.18
CA LEU A 29 13.57 -5.59 8.59
C LEU A 29 13.86 -4.29 9.34
N LYS A 30 12.96 -3.81 10.22
CA LYS A 30 13.13 -2.55 10.95
C LYS A 30 14.42 -2.51 11.77
N ASP A 31 14.85 -3.65 12.32
CA ASP A 31 16.05 -3.76 13.15
C ASP A 31 17.33 -3.57 12.33
N SER A 32 17.27 -3.90 11.04
CA SER A 32 18.36 -3.68 10.08
C SER A 32 18.26 -2.33 9.36
N LEU A 33 17.04 -1.75 9.30
CA LEU A 33 16.72 -0.52 8.58
C LEU A 33 16.00 0.47 9.52
N PRO A 34 16.71 1.16 10.42
CA PRO A 34 16.13 1.95 11.51
C PRO A 34 15.34 3.21 11.09
N SER A 35 15.17 3.45 9.78
CA SER A 35 14.37 4.57 9.23
C SER A 35 13.54 4.14 8.02
N LEU A 36 13.00 2.91 8.08
CA LEU A 36 12.16 2.34 7.04
C LEU A 36 10.79 3.03 7.00
N THR A 37 10.41 3.52 5.81
CA THR A 37 9.07 4.03 5.52
C THR A 37 8.43 3.20 4.41
N VAL A 38 7.19 2.78 4.63
CA VAL A 38 6.40 2.01 3.69
C VAL A 38 5.54 2.94 2.85
N VAL A 39 5.57 2.78 1.53
CA VAL A 39 4.71 3.53 0.61
C VAL A 39 3.82 2.54 -0.13
N ILE A 40 2.50 2.72 -0.06
CA ILE A 40 1.53 1.84 -0.73
C ILE A 40 0.73 2.67 -1.74
N PRO A 41 0.95 2.48 -3.05
CA PRO A 41 0.05 2.99 -4.08
C PRO A 41 -1.27 2.23 -4.01
N VAL A 42 -2.35 2.97 -3.78
CA VAL A 42 -3.69 2.40 -3.62
C VAL A 42 -4.38 2.36 -4.98
N ALA A 43 -4.82 1.19 -5.41
CA ALA A 43 -5.61 1.09 -6.64
C ALA A 43 -6.90 1.93 -6.54
N SER A 44 -7.38 2.44 -7.67
CA SER A 44 -8.64 3.20 -7.75
C SER A 44 -9.92 2.40 -7.44
N ASN A 45 -9.78 1.11 -7.12
CA ASN A 45 -10.85 0.27 -6.65
C ASN A 45 -11.28 0.65 -5.22
N GLN A 46 -12.54 1.03 -5.05
CA GLN A 46 -13.12 1.45 -3.77
C GLN A 46 -13.00 0.40 -2.65
N HIS A 47 -13.02 -0.89 -2.97
CA HIS A 47 -12.91 -1.97 -1.97
C HIS A 47 -11.47 -2.10 -1.48
N VAL A 48 -10.51 -1.97 -2.39
CA VAL A 48 -9.08 -1.94 -2.05
C VAL A 48 -8.76 -0.72 -1.19
N GLN A 49 -9.26 0.45 -1.57
CA GLN A 49 -9.15 1.67 -0.77
C GLN A 49 -9.75 1.48 0.63
N GLY A 50 -10.99 1.01 0.71
CA GLY A 50 -11.69 0.80 1.98
C GLY A 50 -10.97 -0.18 2.89
N TYR A 51 -10.38 -1.23 2.35
CA TYR A 51 -9.56 -2.17 3.13
C TYR A 51 -8.27 -1.51 3.64
N LEU A 52 -7.53 -0.83 2.77
CA LEU A 52 -6.26 -0.19 3.12
C LEU A 52 -6.42 0.94 4.14
N TYR A 53 -7.44 1.79 4.00
CA TYR A 53 -7.71 2.86 4.96
C TYR A 53 -8.13 2.34 6.34
N LYS A 54 -8.77 1.16 6.41
CA LYS A 54 -9.08 0.51 7.69
C LYS A 54 -7.85 -0.12 8.34
N LEU A 55 -6.90 -0.60 7.53
CA LEU A 55 -5.69 -1.26 8.03
C LEU A 55 -4.57 -0.25 8.38
N ALA A 56 -4.46 0.87 7.68
CA ALA A 56 -3.36 1.83 7.89
C ALA A 56 -3.15 2.26 9.36
N PRO A 57 -4.20 2.50 10.17
CA PRO A 57 -4.03 2.85 11.58
C PRO A 57 -3.42 1.74 12.46
N SER A 58 -3.47 0.48 12.02
CA SER A 58 -2.89 -0.65 12.77
C SER A 58 -1.47 -1.00 12.34
N CYS A 59 -0.92 -0.33 11.33
CA CYS A 59 0.46 -0.53 10.89
C CYS A 59 1.45 0.04 11.92
N THR A 60 2.42 -0.79 12.32
CA THR A 60 3.45 -0.42 13.30
C THR A 60 4.56 0.43 12.66
N LEU A 61 4.77 0.27 11.35
CA LEU A 61 5.72 1.04 10.56
C LEU A 61 5.08 2.32 10.00
N PRO A 62 5.86 3.41 9.85
CA PRO A 62 5.42 4.60 9.11
C PRO A 62 4.94 4.20 7.71
N THR A 63 3.65 4.34 7.47
CA THR A 63 3.00 3.89 6.23
C THR A 63 2.29 5.06 5.56
N ILE A 64 2.66 5.33 4.30
CA ILE A 64 2.07 6.37 3.47
C ILE A 64 1.22 5.70 2.40
N LEU A 65 -0.07 6.02 2.37
CA LEU A 65 -0.97 5.61 1.31
C LEU A 65 -0.99 6.69 0.23
N ILE A 66 -0.66 6.33 -1.01
CA ILE A 66 -0.78 7.22 -2.17
C ILE A 66 -2.06 6.84 -2.92
N PRO A 67 -3.10 7.67 -2.94
CA PRO A 67 -4.32 7.37 -3.68
C PRO A 67 -4.00 7.27 -5.18
N GLY A 68 -4.53 6.24 -5.84
CA GLY A 68 -4.48 6.15 -7.29
C GLY A 68 -5.40 7.17 -7.94
N GLU A 69 -5.05 7.58 -9.15
CA GLU A 69 -5.87 8.44 -10.01
C GLU A 69 -7.24 7.81 -10.28
N SER A 70 -8.23 8.65 -10.56
CA SER A 70 -9.57 8.16 -10.86
C SER A 70 -9.52 7.18 -12.05
N VAL A 71 -10.48 6.25 -12.11
CA VAL A 71 -10.57 5.33 -13.25
C VAL A 71 -10.74 6.08 -14.57
N ALA A 72 -11.40 7.24 -14.53
CA ALA A 72 -11.57 8.12 -15.68
C ALA A 72 -10.22 8.66 -16.16
N GLU A 73 -9.42 9.26 -15.28
CA GLU A 73 -8.07 9.79 -15.61
C GLU A 73 -7.12 8.68 -16.06
N LYS A 74 -7.19 7.50 -15.43
CA LYS A 74 -6.31 6.36 -15.77
C LYS A 74 -6.44 5.90 -17.23
N TYR A 75 -7.63 6.00 -17.82
CA TYR A 75 -7.90 5.57 -19.19
C TYR A 75 -8.05 6.71 -20.18
N ASP A 76 -7.80 7.94 -19.73
CA ASP A 76 -7.84 9.12 -20.59
C ASP A 76 -6.54 9.26 -21.38
N ALA A 77 -6.29 8.29 -22.27
CA ALA A 77 -5.10 8.28 -23.10
C ALA A 77 -5.12 9.35 -24.21
N PHE A 78 -6.25 10.04 -24.39
CA PHE A 78 -6.54 10.88 -25.55
C PHE A 78 -7.06 12.29 -25.20
N HIS A 79 -7.13 12.66 -23.92
CA HIS A 79 -7.28 14.06 -23.50
C HIS A 79 -6.11 14.54 -22.64
#